data_AF-A0A1I3P799-F1
#
_entry.id   AF-A0A1I3P799-F1
#
_cell.length_a   1.000
_cell.length_b   1.000
_cell.length_c   1.000
_cell.angle_alpha   90.00
_cell.angle_beta   90.00
_cell.angle_gamma   90.00
#
_symmetry.space_group_name_H-M   'P 1'
#
loop_
_entity.id
_entity.type
_entity.pdbx_description
1 polymer ?
#
loop_
_entity_poly.entity_id
_entity_poly.type
_entity_poly.pdbx_seq_one_letter_code
_entity_poly.pdbx_strand_id
1 'polypeptide(L)'
;MIKIPLPIASPLSHTFSYSVSPLYELAASLHTLAQLNPPERLADWCTEKISHIQIARLMKDWEYLLPLFRYGIPDSFDPFQTKGVMAVNDQYEYFVTLPTDQFVRSLSPALEEWNQHHIRPQVADDLLDDSDYVKGRFSLFVSSYWQLSFEANWETIAPLFVKEAERIHLALENAATAIELLQSIFPALRYEEAEHCLYCPIDCPPAEVQQLILYPSYYYFAGPLLTKKGKNAHLLYSFSPPTASTKNAL
;
A
#
# COMPACT_ATOMS: atom_id res chain seq x y z
N MET A 1 -13.38 16.45 -8.01
CA MET A 1 -12.51 16.32 -9.20
C MET A 1 -11.13 16.90 -8.91
N ILE A 2 -10.04 16.13 -9.05
CA ILE A 2 -8.68 16.67 -8.95
C ILE A 2 -8.23 17.17 -10.32
N LYS A 3 -7.62 18.36 -10.36
CA LYS A 3 -6.93 18.90 -11.54
C LYS A 3 -5.41 18.86 -11.31
N ILE A 4 -4.69 18.17 -12.18
CA ILE A 4 -3.22 18.08 -12.17
C ILE A 4 -2.70 18.80 -13.43
N PRO A 5 -1.95 19.90 -13.30
CA PRO A 5 -1.37 20.57 -14.46
C PRO A 5 -0.30 19.67 -15.10
N LEU A 6 -0.32 19.53 -16.43
CA LEU A 6 0.65 18.79 -17.20
C LEU A 6 1.47 19.78 -18.05
N PRO A 7 2.58 20.34 -17.53
CA PRO A 7 3.34 21.33 -18.28
C PRO A 7 3.83 20.76 -19.62
N ILE A 8 3.74 21.58 -20.67
CA ILE A 8 4.14 21.21 -22.04
C ILE A 8 5.66 20.96 -22.12
N ALA A 9 6.44 21.55 -21.19
CA ALA A 9 7.88 21.40 -21.12
C ALA A 9 8.28 20.16 -20.30
N SER A 10 9.09 19.29 -20.92
CA SER A 10 9.79 18.18 -20.26
C SER A 10 11.04 18.69 -19.52
N PRO A 11 11.44 18.10 -18.38
CA PRO A 11 10.87 16.90 -17.75
C PRO A 11 9.68 17.17 -16.80
N LEU A 12 8.74 16.23 -16.76
CA LEU A 12 7.55 16.27 -15.88
C LEU A 12 7.86 15.91 -14.42
N SER A 13 9.13 15.76 -14.05
CA SER A 13 9.60 15.30 -12.74
C SER A 13 9.19 16.22 -11.57
N HIS A 14 8.84 17.47 -11.84
CA HIS A 14 8.29 18.39 -10.83
C HIS A 14 6.79 18.18 -10.56
N THR A 15 6.09 17.56 -11.49
CA THR A 15 4.64 17.28 -11.41
C THR A 15 4.37 15.86 -10.92
N PHE A 16 5.27 14.92 -11.20
CA PHE A 16 5.12 13.51 -10.81
C PHE A 16 6.29 13.07 -9.95
N SER A 17 6.00 12.35 -8.87
CA SER A 17 7.01 11.59 -8.15
C SER A 17 6.55 10.18 -7.86
N TYR A 18 7.51 9.38 -7.42
CA TYR A 18 7.36 7.98 -7.13
C TYR A 18 7.86 7.71 -5.72
N SER A 19 7.19 6.84 -4.99
CA SER A 19 7.62 6.42 -3.66
C SER A 19 7.17 5.00 -3.38
N VAL A 20 8.06 4.23 -2.74
CA VAL A 20 7.78 2.88 -2.24
C VAL A 20 7.87 2.93 -0.73
N SER A 21 6.97 2.24 -0.05
CA SER A 21 7.01 2.07 1.40
C SER A 21 7.11 0.58 1.73
N PRO A 22 8.27 0.10 2.23
CA PRO A 22 8.41 -1.28 2.70
C PRO A 22 7.41 -1.62 3.81
N LEU A 23 7.10 -0.66 4.69
CA LEU A 23 6.07 -0.81 5.73
C LEU A 23 4.69 -1.03 5.12
N TYR A 24 4.33 -0.23 4.12
CA TYR A 24 3.07 -0.42 3.42
C TYR A 24 2.99 -1.80 2.76
N GLU A 25 4.07 -2.27 2.14
CA GLU A 25 4.11 -3.59 1.51
C GLU A 25 3.99 -4.72 2.54
N LEU A 26 4.58 -4.59 3.73
CA LEU A 26 4.36 -5.52 4.84
C LEU A 26 2.88 -5.53 5.27
N ALA A 27 2.25 -4.37 5.41
CA ALA A 27 0.85 -4.32 5.82
C ALA A 27 -0.08 -4.82 4.72
N ALA A 28 0.23 -4.55 3.46
CA ALA A 28 -0.50 -5.06 2.30
C ALA A 28 -0.36 -6.59 2.17
N SER A 29 0.79 -7.16 2.53
CA SER A 29 0.98 -8.60 2.56
C SER A 29 0.15 -9.25 3.67
N LEU A 30 0.09 -8.64 4.86
CA LEU A 30 -0.82 -9.07 5.95
C LEU A 30 -2.29 -8.93 5.55
N HIS A 31 -2.67 -7.82 4.90
CA HIS A 31 -4.02 -7.63 4.36
C HIS A 31 -4.40 -8.71 3.34
N THR A 32 -3.46 -9.12 2.49
CA THR A 32 -3.63 -10.25 1.56
C THR A 32 -3.86 -11.55 2.31
N LEU A 33 -3.04 -11.85 3.33
CA LEU A 33 -3.17 -13.05 4.16
C LEU A 33 -4.48 -13.08 4.95
N ALA A 34 -5.05 -11.92 5.27
CA ALA A 34 -6.32 -11.82 5.98
C ALA A 34 -7.54 -12.16 5.10
N GLN A 35 -7.41 -12.22 3.77
CA GLN A 35 -8.53 -12.50 2.88
C GLN A 35 -8.93 -13.97 2.88
N LEU A 36 -10.23 -14.26 2.79
CA LEU A 36 -10.71 -15.65 2.56
C LEU A 36 -10.33 -16.15 1.18
N ASN A 37 -10.42 -15.25 0.19
CA ASN A 37 -10.15 -15.52 -1.20
C ASN A 37 -9.08 -14.51 -1.65
N PRO A 38 -7.78 -14.78 -1.38
CA PRO A 38 -6.72 -13.91 -1.85
C PRO A 38 -6.70 -13.89 -3.40
N PRO A 39 -6.08 -12.87 -4.02
CA PRO A 39 -5.88 -12.84 -5.46
C PRO A 39 -5.21 -14.12 -5.95
N GLU A 40 -5.64 -14.64 -7.10
CA GLU A 40 -5.13 -15.91 -7.65
C GLU A 40 -3.60 -15.96 -7.73
N ARG A 41 -2.97 -14.87 -8.19
CA ARG A 41 -1.50 -14.73 -8.27
C ARG A 41 -0.77 -14.81 -6.93
N LEU A 42 -1.47 -14.71 -5.81
CA LEU A 42 -0.94 -14.75 -4.44
C LEU A 42 -1.49 -15.93 -3.64
N ALA A 43 -2.33 -16.80 -4.21
CA ALA A 43 -2.99 -17.89 -3.47
C ALA A 43 -1.97 -18.92 -2.92
N ASP A 44 -1.03 -19.37 -3.76
CA ASP A 44 0.04 -20.28 -3.35
C ASP A 44 0.96 -19.64 -2.32
N TRP A 45 1.33 -18.37 -2.55
CA TRP A 45 2.12 -17.58 -1.61
C TRP A 45 1.41 -17.47 -0.24
N CYS A 46 0.10 -17.21 -0.22
CA CYS A 46 -0.65 -17.13 1.04
C CYS A 46 -0.62 -18.47 1.79
N THR A 47 -0.82 -19.58 1.08
CA THR A 47 -0.79 -20.93 1.66
C THR A 47 0.58 -21.22 2.29
N GLU A 48 1.65 -20.90 1.58
CA GLU A 48 3.02 -21.05 2.08
C GLU A 48 3.26 -20.19 3.33
N LYS A 49 2.88 -18.90 3.31
CA LYS A 49 3.15 -18.01 4.44
C LYS A 49 2.30 -18.31 5.67
N ILE A 50 1.06 -18.76 5.52
CA ILE A 50 0.28 -19.28 6.65
C ILE A 50 0.97 -20.49 7.28
N SER A 51 1.51 -21.40 6.46
CA SER A 51 2.31 -22.54 6.96
C SER A 51 3.55 -22.07 7.72
N HIS A 52 4.26 -21.03 7.26
CA HIS A 52 5.39 -20.47 7.99
C HIS A 52 4.97 -19.84 9.33
N ILE A 53 3.86 -19.10 9.38
CA ILE A 53 3.31 -18.55 10.63
C ILE A 53 2.95 -19.68 11.60
N GLN A 54 2.42 -20.80 11.11
CA GLN A 54 2.16 -22.02 11.90
C GLN A 54 3.43 -22.61 12.49
N ILE A 55 4.46 -22.84 11.66
CA ILE A 55 5.74 -23.41 12.07
C ILE A 55 6.44 -22.50 13.10
N ALA A 56 6.36 -21.17 12.89
CA ALA A 56 6.87 -20.15 13.80
C ALA A 56 6.06 -20.00 15.10
N ARG A 57 4.95 -20.72 15.25
CA ARG A 57 4.04 -20.65 16.41
C ARG A 57 3.39 -19.28 16.63
N LEU A 58 3.24 -18.50 15.56
CA LEU A 58 2.64 -17.16 15.59
C LEU A 58 1.14 -17.16 15.28
N MET A 59 0.52 -18.32 15.04
CA MET A 59 -0.89 -18.38 14.64
C MET A 59 -1.86 -17.75 15.63
N LYS A 60 -1.63 -17.89 16.94
CA LYS A 60 -2.51 -17.28 17.95
C LYS A 60 -2.45 -15.76 17.92
N ASP A 61 -1.28 -15.20 17.66
CA ASP A 61 -1.11 -13.75 17.49
C ASP A 61 -1.69 -13.29 16.16
N TRP A 62 -1.51 -14.07 15.10
CA TRP A 62 -2.12 -13.80 13.82
C TRP A 62 -3.65 -13.79 13.89
N GLU A 63 -4.28 -14.82 14.45
CA GLU A 63 -5.73 -14.90 14.61
C GLU A 63 -6.30 -13.75 15.43
N TYR A 64 -5.56 -13.31 16.46
CA TYR A 64 -5.93 -12.16 17.28
C TYR A 64 -5.86 -10.84 16.51
N LEU A 65 -4.82 -10.64 15.67
CA LEU A 65 -4.59 -9.40 14.93
C LEU A 65 -5.25 -9.38 13.54
N LEU A 66 -5.68 -10.52 13.00
CA LEU A 66 -6.30 -10.65 11.68
C LEU A 66 -7.45 -9.65 11.44
N PRO A 67 -8.34 -9.37 12.41
CA PRO A 67 -9.40 -8.38 12.24
C PRO A 67 -8.90 -6.99 11.82
N LEU A 68 -7.69 -6.61 12.23
CA LEU A 68 -7.07 -5.32 11.93
C LEU A 68 -6.67 -5.17 10.45
N PHE A 69 -6.55 -6.28 9.74
CA PHE A 69 -6.09 -6.33 8.35
C PHE A 69 -7.14 -6.86 7.39
N ARG A 70 -8.31 -7.31 7.86
CA ARG A 70 -9.30 -7.94 6.99
C ARG A 70 -9.91 -6.96 5.98
N TYR A 71 -10.26 -5.78 6.46
CA TYR A 71 -11.07 -4.80 5.71
C TYR A 71 -10.29 -3.57 5.25
N GLY A 72 -8.97 -3.57 5.43
CA GLY A 72 -8.12 -2.50 4.97
C GLY A 72 -6.72 -2.60 5.53
N ILE A 73 -5.92 -1.59 5.24
CA ILE A 73 -4.58 -1.40 5.78
C ILE A 73 -4.67 -0.21 6.76
N PRO A 74 -4.18 -0.34 8.01
CA PRO A 74 -4.23 0.77 8.95
C PRO A 74 -3.49 2.00 8.43
N ASP A 75 -4.04 3.19 8.66
CA ASP A 75 -3.47 4.46 8.17
C ASP A 75 -2.04 4.74 8.67
N SER A 76 -1.62 4.12 9.77
CA SER A 76 -0.25 4.18 10.27
C SER A 76 0.76 3.51 9.33
N PHE A 77 0.32 2.75 8.33
CA PHE A 77 1.16 2.19 7.28
C PHE A 77 1.09 2.99 5.99
N ASP A 78 0.29 4.05 5.92
CA ASP A 78 0.08 4.80 4.71
C ASP A 78 1.42 5.30 4.13
N PRO A 79 1.68 5.12 2.83
CA PRO A 79 2.96 5.50 2.22
C PRO A 79 3.31 6.98 2.33
N PHE A 80 2.31 7.86 2.51
CA PHE A 80 2.54 9.27 2.78
C PHE A 80 3.09 9.51 4.19
N GLN A 81 2.60 8.77 5.19
CA GLN A 81 3.03 8.90 6.59
C GLN A 81 4.39 8.22 6.83
N THR A 82 4.61 7.09 6.17
CA THR A 82 5.82 6.26 6.33
C THR A 82 6.94 6.66 5.37
N LYS A 83 6.85 7.84 4.74
CA LYS A 83 7.85 8.34 3.79
C LYS A 83 9.20 8.47 4.50
N GLY A 84 10.17 7.65 4.09
CA GLY A 84 11.52 7.64 4.66
C GLY A 84 11.78 6.52 5.66
N VAL A 85 10.75 5.74 6.03
CA VAL A 85 10.93 4.52 6.83
C VAL A 85 11.29 3.37 5.88
N MET A 86 12.59 3.21 5.62
CA MET A 86 13.08 2.31 4.57
C MET A 86 13.84 1.12 5.15
N ALA A 87 14.75 1.37 6.09
CA ALA A 87 15.54 0.32 6.71
C ALA A 87 14.78 -0.36 7.84
N VAL A 88 15.15 -1.59 8.15
CA VAL A 88 14.57 -2.39 9.23
C VAL A 88 14.62 -1.65 10.58
N ASN A 89 15.75 -0.98 10.88
CA ASN A 89 15.89 -0.21 12.11
C ASN A 89 14.89 0.97 12.18
N ASP A 90 14.67 1.66 11.06
CA ASP A 90 13.70 2.76 10.98
C ASP A 90 12.27 2.25 11.27
N GLN A 91 11.96 1.02 10.85
CA GLN A 91 10.64 0.41 11.09
C GLN A 91 10.41 0.13 12.58
N TYR A 92 11.42 -0.41 13.27
CA TYR A 92 11.35 -0.62 14.71
C TYR A 92 11.17 0.72 15.45
N GLU A 93 11.99 1.72 15.10
CA GLU A 93 11.90 3.05 15.68
C GLU A 93 10.52 3.68 15.43
N TYR A 94 9.98 3.51 14.21
CA TYR A 94 8.65 4.00 13.85
C TYR A 94 7.56 3.46 14.76
N PHE A 95 7.48 2.15 15.00
CA PHE A 95 6.44 1.59 15.87
C PHE A 95 6.62 1.96 17.34
N VAL A 96 7.87 2.05 17.82
CA VAL A 96 8.15 2.49 19.18
C VAL A 96 7.67 3.93 19.38
N THR A 97 7.97 4.82 18.42
CA THR A 97 7.69 6.25 18.51
C THR A 97 6.26 6.63 18.12
N LEU A 98 5.53 5.79 17.39
CA LEU A 98 4.13 6.03 16.99
C LEU A 98 3.27 6.27 18.24
N PRO A 99 2.66 7.45 18.44
CA PRO A 99 1.81 7.71 19.60
C PRO A 99 0.67 6.69 19.72
N THR A 100 0.38 6.22 20.93
CA THR A 100 -0.63 5.18 21.16
C THR A 100 -2.02 5.64 20.69
N ASP A 101 -2.37 6.91 20.85
CA ASP A 101 -3.64 7.44 20.35
C ASP A 101 -3.71 7.45 18.81
N GLN A 102 -2.59 7.72 18.14
CA GLN A 102 -2.49 7.63 16.67
C GLN A 102 -2.60 6.16 16.20
N PHE A 103 -1.96 5.23 16.90
CA PHE A 103 -2.08 3.80 16.64
C PHE A 103 -3.54 3.32 16.78
N VAL A 104 -4.24 3.67 17.86
CA VAL A 104 -5.64 3.29 18.05
C VAL A 104 -6.53 3.86 16.94
N ARG A 105 -6.33 5.14 16.58
CA ARG A 105 -7.10 5.78 15.50
C ARG A 105 -6.86 5.10 14.15
N SER A 106 -5.64 4.66 13.85
CA SER A 106 -5.34 4.02 12.58
C SER A 106 -6.01 2.66 12.40
N LEU A 107 -6.29 1.96 13.51
CA LEU A 107 -6.96 0.65 13.51
C LEU A 107 -8.49 0.75 13.52
N SER A 108 -9.04 1.89 13.96
CA SER A 108 -10.48 2.07 14.18
C SER A 108 -11.33 1.77 12.92
N PRO A 109 -10.98 2.26 11.71
CA PRO A 109 -11.79 1.98 10.52
C PRO A 109 -11.91 0.49 10.18
N ALA A 110 -10.82 -0.27 10.31
CA ALA A 110 -10.84 -1.72 10.03
C ALA A 110 -11.71 -2.48 11.03
N LEU A 111 -11.70 -2.06 12.30
CA LEU A 111 -12.53 -2.65 13.35
C LEU A 111 -14.00 -2.26 13.25
N GLU A 112 -14.29 -1.02 12.86
CA GLU A 112 -15.64 -0.56 12.56
C GLU A 112 -16.26 -1.37 11.43
N GLU A 113 -15.51 -1.57 10.33
CA GLU A 113 -15.96 -2.41 9.22
C GLU A 113 -16.12 -3.88 9.63
N TRP A 114 -15.18 -4.42 10.43
CA TRP A 114 -15.30 -5.77 10.97
C TRP A 114 -16.62 -5.99 11.73
N ASN A 115 -16.99 -5.04 12.59
CA ASN A 115 -18.21 -5.13 13.41
C ASN A 115 -19.52 -5.09 12.59
N GLN A 116 -19.47 -4.68 11.32
CA GLN A 116 -20.64 -4.72 10.44
C GLN A 116 -20.96 -6.14 9.95
N HIS A 117 -19.94 -7.01 9.86
CA HIS A 117 -20.05 -8.34 9.26
C HIS A 117 -19.79 -9.48 10.26
N HIS A 118 -19.18 -9.16 11.40
CA HIS A 118 -18.69 -10.13 12.37
C HIS A 118 -18.95 -9.69 13.81
N ILE A 119 -18.85 -10.66 14.73
CA ILE A 119 -18.87 -10.38 16.15
C ILE A 119 -17.62 -9.57 16.52
N ARG A 120 -17.79 -8.63 17.46
CA ARG A 120 -16.71 -7.81 17.99
C ARG A 120 -15.52 -8.68 18.40
N PRO A 121 -14.30 -8.41 17.87
CA PRO A 121 -13.14 -9.26 18.14
C PRO A 121 -12.47 -8.85 19.45
N GLN A 122 -11.79 -9.79 20.10
CA GLN A 122 -11.11 -9.53 21.38
C GLN A 122 -10.13 -8.35 21.31
N VAL A 123 -9.41 -8.19 20.20
CA VAL A 123 -8.48 -7.06 20.01
C VAL A 123 -9.18 -5.70 20.11
N ALA A 124 -10.47 -5.60 19.77
CA ALA A 124 -11.23 -4.37 19.90
C ALA A 124 -11.63 -4.06 21.36
N ASP A 125 -11.77 -5.08 22.20
CA ASP A 125 -12.02 -4.91 23.64
C ASP A 125 -10.72 -4.54 24.35
N ASP A 126 -9.65 -5.27 24.08
CA ASP A 126 -8.32 -5.00 24.64
C ASP A 126 -7.81 -3.60 24.25
N LEU A 127 -8.14 -3.08 23.06
CA LEU A 127 -7.79 -1.70 22.67
C LEU A 127 -8.47 -0.63 23.51
N LEU A 128 -9.67 -0.91 24.03
CA LEU A 128 -10.38 0.01 24.94
C LEU A 128 -9.85 -0.08 26.36
N ASP A 129 -9.49 -1.28 26.80
CA ASP A 129 -9.03 -1.55 28.17
C ASP A 129 -7.54 -1.19 28.36
N ASP A 130 -6.66 -1.60 27.44
CA ASP A 130 -5.22 -1.36 27.48
C ASP A 130 -4.62 -1.29 26.05
N SER A 131 -4.69 -0.09 25.47
CA SER A 131 -4.14 0.16 24.13
C SER A 131 -2.62 -0.04 24.02
N ASP A 132 -1.86 0.15 25.11
CA ASP A 132 -0.41 -0.01 25.09
C ASP A 132 -0.04 -1.51 25.05
N TYR A 133 -0.79 -2.36 25.73
CA TYR A 133 -0.66 -3.81 25.61
C TYR A 133 -0.89 -4.27 24.16
N VAL A 134 -1.97 -3.82 23.51
CA VAL A 134 -2.25 -4.18 22.11
C VAL A 134 -1.16 -3.67 21.18
N LYS A 135 -0.71 -2.42 21.36
CA LYS A 135 0.39 -1.84 20.57
C LYS A 135 1.69 -2.63 20.74
N GLY A 136 2.01 -3.07 21.96
CA GLY A 136 3.18 -3.90 22.25
C GLY A 136 3.10 -5.26 21.54
N ARG A 137 1.95 -5.95 21.66
CA ARG A 137 1.71 -7.24 21.00
C ARG A 137 1.76 -7.11 19.48
N PHE A 138 1.14 -6.07 18.93
CA PHE A 138 1.17 -5.73 17.51
C PHE A 138 2.59 -5.53 17.01
N SER A 139 3.38 -4.73 17.72
CA SER A 139 4.77 -4.43 17.35
C SER A 139 5.61 -5.70 17.33
N LEU A 140 5.52 -6.55 18.37
CA LEU A 140 6.22 -7.83 18.43
C LEU A 140 5.83 -8.77 17.29
N PHE A 141 4.54 -8.85 16.97
CA PHE A 141 4.06 -9.66 15.85
C PHE A 141 4.60 -9.16 14.51
N VAL A 142 4.46 -7.87 14.21
CA VAL A 142 4.93 -7.28 12.95
C VAL A 142 6.44 -7.46 12.77
N SER A 143 7.22 -7.25 13.83
CA SER A 143 8.66 -7.48 13.83
C SER A 143 9.02 -8.94 13.59
N SER A 144 8.30 -9.86 14.23
CA SER A 144 8.51 -11.31 14.06
C SER A 144 8.11 -11.76 12.64
N TYR A 145 7.00 -11.24 12.12
CA TYR A 145 6.56 -11.48 10.74
C TYR A 145 7.57 -10.94 9.73
N TRP A 146 8.14 -9.76 9.99
CA TRP A 146 9.21 -9.21 9.15
C TRP A 146 10.37 -10.21 9.03
N GLN A 147 10.95 -10.57 10.17
CA GLN A 147 12.15 -11.43 10.22
C GLN A 147 11.92 -12.84 9.69
N LEU A 148 10.75 -13.43 9.98
CA LEU A 148 10.50 -14.83 9.68
C LEU A 148 9.88 -15.07 8.30
N SER A 149 9.28 -14.05 7.69
CA SER A 149 8.48 -14.24 6.48
C SER A 149 8.62 -13.12 5.45
N PHE A 150 8.64 -11.86 5.86
CA PHE A 150 8.61 -10.76 4.90
C PHE A 150 9.98 -10.39 4.32
N GLU A 151 11.06 -10.44 5.11
CA GLU A 151 12.40 -10.01 4.69
C GLU A 151 12.88 -10.76 3.42
N ALA A 152 12.81 -12.09 3.42
CA ALA A 152 13.16 -12.89 2.25
C ALA A 152 12.25 -12.62 1.03
N ASN A 153 10.96 -12.31 1.26
CA ASN A 153 10.08 -11.92 0.17
C ASN A 153 10.45 -10.54 -0.36
N TRP A 154 10.80 -9.61 0.53
CA TRP A 154 11.21 -8.25 0.19
C TRP A 154 12.45 -8.27 -0.73
N GLU A 155 13.44 -9.09 -0.43
CA GLU A 155 14.61 -9.29 -1.30
C GLU A 155 14.22 -9.77 -2.71
N THR A 156 13.13 -10.53 -2.82
CA THR A 156 12.62 -11.04 -4.10
C THR A 156 11.82 -9.98 -4.87
N ILE A 157 11.00 -9.18 -4.19
CA ILE A 157 10.10 -8.21 -4.83
C ILE A 157 10.71 -6.81 -4.99
N ALA A 158 11.67 -6.41 -4.16
CA ALA A 158 12.32 -5.09 -4.22
C ALA A 158 12.90 -4.77 -5.63
N PRO A 159 13.54 -5.71 -6.35
CA PRO A 159 13.97 -5.47 -7.73
C PRO A 159 12.83 -5.17 -8.71
N LEU A 160 11.60 -5.62 -8.44
CA LEU A 160 10.43 -5.32 -9.27
C LEU A 160 10.02 -3.85 -9.14
N PHE A 161 10.15 -3.27 -7.95
CA PHE A 161 9.93 -1.84 -7.73
C PHE A 161 10.97 -0.96 -8.44
N VAL A 162 12.21 -1.45 -8.59
CA VAL A 162 13.23 -0.75 -9.40
C VAL A 162 12.82 -0.70 -10.86
N LYS A 163 12.36 -1.84 -11.42
CA LYS A 163 11.86 -1.91 -12.81
C LYS A 163 10.63 -1.04 -13.03
N GLU A 164 9.71 -1.00 -12.06
CA GLU A 164 8.53 -0.12 -12.15
C GLU A 164 8.94 1.35 -12.06
N ALA A 165 9.93 1.71 -11.22
CA ALA A 165 10.47 3.06 -11.16
C ALA A 165 11.12 3.48 -12.49
N GLU A 166 11.88 2.58 -13.15
CA GLU A 166 12.45 2.81 -14.47
C GLU A 166 11.36 3.02 -15.53
N ARG A 167 10.31 2.17 -15.53
CA ARG A 167 9.15 2.33 -16.41
C ARG A 167 8.47 3.68 -16.24
N ILE A 168 8.26 4.11 -15.00
CA ILE A 168 7.67 5.44 -14.71
C ILE A 168 8.61 6.54 -15.19
N HIS A 169 9.90 6.44 -14.89
CA HIS A 169 10.88 7.46 -15.28
C HIS A 169 10.90 7.68 -16.79
N LEU A 170 10.96 6.59 -17.57
CA LEU A 170 10.93 6.63 -19.04
C LEU A 170 9.61 7.22 -19.56
N ALA A 171 8.47 6.85 -18.96
CA ALA A 171 7.18 7.38 -19.38
C ALA A 171 7.03 8.89 -19.11
N LEU A 172 7.71 9.43 -18.10
CA LEU A 172 7.66 10.85 -17.73
C LEU A 172 8.56 11.75 -18.59
N GLU A 173 9.33 11.19 -19.53
CA GLU A 173 10.14 11.97 -20.47
C GLU A 173 9.29 12.80 -21.45
N ASN A 174 8.08 12.31 -21.78
CA ASN A 174 7.15 13.03 -22.65
C ASN A 174 5.69 12.93 -22.14
N ALA A 175 4.89 13.94 -22.49
CA ALA A 175 3.52 14.05 -22.02
C ALA A 175 2.61 12.91 -22.53
N ALA A 176 2.79 12.47 -23.78
CA ALA A 176 1.95 11.43 -24.37
C ALA A 176 2.13 10.07 -23.66
N THR A 177 3.37 9.63 -23.45
CA THR A 177 3.67 8.38 -22.73
C THR A 177 3.31 8.46 -21.25
N ALA A 178 3.40 9.65 -20.64
CA ALA A 178 2.94 9.86 -19.27
C ALA A 178 1.42 9.66 -19.17
N ILE A 179 0.65 10.23 -20.12
CA ILE A 179 -0.81 10.06 -20.18
C ILE A 179 -1.16 8.59 -20.41
N GLU A 180 -0.52 7.93 -21.37
CA GLU A 180 -0.72 6.50 -21.65
C GLU A 180 -0.46 5.63 -20.42
N LEU A 181 0.66 5.87 -19.72
CA LEU A 181 0.99 5.15 -18.49
C LEU A 181 -0.09 5.38 -17.43
N LEU A 182 -0.44 6.64 -17.16
CA LEU A 182 -1.40 6.99 -16.12
C LEU A 182 -2.80 6.46 -16.41
N GLN A 183 -3.22 6.43 -17.68
CA GLN A 183 -4.48 5.82 -18.09
C GLN A 183 -4.45 4.29 -18.02
N SER A 184 -3.28 3.68 -18.26
CA SER A 184 -3.10 2.23 -18.05
C SER A 184 -3.21 1.84 -16.57
N ILE A 185 -2.76 2.71 -15.67
CA ILE A 185 -2.84 2.52 -14.22
C ILE A 185 -4.24 2.86 -13.71
N PHE A 186 -4.78 4.01 -14.10
CA PHE A 186 -6.06 4.53 -13.63
C PHE A 186 -6.93 4.99 -14.82
N PRO A 187 -7.72 4.07 -15.42
CA PRO A 187 -8.47 4.35 -16.65
C PRO A 187 -9.52 5.46 -16.55
N ALA A 188 -9.94 5.81 -15.34
CA ALA A 188 -10.88 6.91 -15.10
C ALA A 188 -10.25 8.30 -15.33
N LEU A 189 -8.92 8.38 -15.48
CA LEU A 189 -8.18 9.61 -15.71
C LEU A 189 -8.42 10.14 -17.12
N ARG A 190 -8.77 11.42 -17.22
CA ARG A 190 -9.02 12.12 -18.48
C ARG A 190 -7.98 13.19 -18.70
N TYR A 191 -7.43 13.27 -19.90
CA TYR A 191 -6.56 14.36 -20.31
C TYR A 191 -7.36 15.37 -21.12
N GLU A 192 -7.24 16.65 -20.77
CA GLU A 192 -7.83 17.77 -21.51
C GLU A 192 -6.71 18.53 -22.22
N GLU A 193 -6.68 18.42 -23.55
CA GLU A 193 -5.64 19.04 -24.39
C GLU A 193 -5.67 20.57 -24.31
N ALA A 194 -6.85 21.18 -24.29
CA ALA A 194 -7.00 22.64 -24.30
C ALA A 194 -6.43 23.31 -23.05
N GLU A 195 -6.49 22.62 -21.90
CA GLU A 195 -6.00 23.13 -20.62
C GLU A 195 -4.66 22.50 -20.20
N HIS A 196 -4.14 21.53 -20.96
CA HIS A 196 -2.98 20.72 -20.61
C HIS A 196 -3.07 20.18 -19.18
N CYS A 197 -4.21 19.58 -18.83
CA CYS A 197 -4.48 19.12 -17.47
C CYS A 197 -5.02 17.70 -17.44
N LEU A 198 -4.63 16.95 -16.43
CA LEU A 198 -5.25 15.68 -16.09
C LEU A 198 -6.37 15.89 -15.08
N TYR A 199 -7.51 15.29 -15.39
CA TYR A 199 -8.71 15.31 -14.59
C TYR A 199 -8.96 13.94 -14.01
N CYS A 200 -9.01 13.89 -12.68
CA CYS A 200 -9.32 12.67 -11.96
C CYS A 200 -10.66 12.80 -11.24
N PRO A 201 -11.61 11.89 -11.48
CA PRO A 201 -12.85 11.85 -10.72
C PRO A 201 -12.52 11.43 -9.28
N ILE A 202 -12.88 12.29 -8.33
CA ILE A 202 -12.88 11.97 -6.90
C ILE A 202 -14.14 12.54 -6.28
N ASP A 203 -14.65 11.88 -5.24
CA ASP A 203 -15.83 12.27 -4.46
C ASP A 203 -15.58 13.42 -3.48
N CYS A 204 -14.61 14.30 -3.79
CA CYS A 204 -14.30 15.49 -3.00
C CYS A 204 -14.47 16.76 -3.86
N PRO A 205 -14.61 17.94 -3.21
CA PRO A 205 -14.68 19.21 -3.89
C PRO A 205 -13.56 19.37 -4.92
N PRO A 206 -13.82 20.03 -6.06
CA PRO A 206 -12.81 20.28 -7.07
C PRO A 206 -11.58 20.94 -6.45
N ALA A 207 -10.41 20.37 -6.70
CA ALA A 207 -9.17 20.89 -6.12
C ALA A 207 -8.01 20.72 -7.09
N GLU A 208 -7.23 21.79 -7.21
CA GLU A 208 -5.95 21.78 -7.92
C GLU A 208 -4.87 21.22 -7.00
N VAL A 209 -4.02 20.36 -7.54
CA VAL A 209 -2.87 19.79 -6.83
C VAL A 209 -1.58 20.18 -7.53
N GLN A 210 -0.51 20.27 -6.75
CA GLN A 210 0.82 20.63 -7.25
C GLN A 210 1.56 19.40 -7.81
N GLN A 211 1.32 18.24 -7.23
CA GLN A 211 2.04 17.01 -7.58
C GLN A 211 1.14 15.79 -7.49
N LEU A 212 1.37 14.84 -8.41
CA LEU A 212 0.87 13.46 -8.31
C LEU A 212 2.01 12.55 -7.83
N ILE A 213 1.78 11.82 -6.76
CA ILE A 213 2.72 10.85 -6.21
C ILE A 213 2.19 9.44 -6.47
N LEU A 214 3.00 8.64 -7.14
CA LEU A 214 2.71 7.26 -7.52
C LEU A 214 3.25 6.30 -6.45
N TYR A 215 2.39 5.44 -5.93
CA TYR A 215 2.70 4.38 -4.97
C TYR A 215 2.32 3.03 -5.60
N PRO A 216 3.24 2.38 -6.33
CA PRO A 216 2.99 1.00 -6.72
C PRO A 216 2.97 0.12 -5.47
N SER A 217 2.26 -0.99 -5.56
CA SER A 217 2.27 -2.02 -4.54
C SER A 217 2.18 -3.41 -5.16
N TYR A 218 2.98 -4.32 -4.64
CA TYR A 218 3.00 -5.70 -5.10
C TYR A 218 1.88 -6.49 -4.43
N TYR A 219 1.56 -6.22 -3.16
CA TYR A 219 0.52 -6.96 -2.44
C TYR A 219 -0.86 -6.29 -2.50
N TYR A 220 -0.95 -4.98 -2.75
CA TYR A 220 -2.26 -4.34 -2.96
C TYR A 220 -2.97 -4.96 -4.16
N PHE A 221 -4.24 -5.28 -4.01
CA PHE A 221 -5.03 -6.00 -5.01
C PHE A 221 -6.39 -5.39 -5.30
N ALA A 222 -6.75 -4.30 -4.64
CA ALA A 222 -7.93 -3.53 -4.98
C ALA A 222 -7.67 -2.61 -6.19
N GLY A 223 -8.74 -1.99 -6.70
CA GLY A 223 -8.61 -1.00 -7.77
C GLY A 223 -7.72 0.19 -7.37
N PRO A 224 -7.15 0.92 -8.34
CA PRO A 224 -6.30 2.07 -8.05
C PRO A 224 -7.06 3.09 -7.19
N LEU A 225 -6.40 3.57 -6.13
CA LEU A 225 -6.97 4.48 -5.15
C LEU A 225 -6.27 5.82 -5.24
N LEU A 226 -7.03 6.86 -5.59
CA LEU A 226 -6.56 8.23 -5.64
C LEU A 226 -7.07 9.01 -4.43
N THR A 227 -6.15 9.52 -3.62
CA THR A 227 -6.47 10.38 -2.47
C THR A 227 -5.78 11.73 -2.56
N LYS A 228 -6.40 12.78 -2.01
CA LYS A 228 -5.78 14.10 -1.89
C LYS A 228 -5.33 14.34 -0.46
N LYS A 229 -4.05 14.62 -0.25
CA LYS A 229 -3.51 15.01 1.07
C LYS A 229 -2.72 16.32 0.93
N GLY A 230 -3.20 17.35 1.63
CA GLY A 230 -2.66 18.70 1.48
C GLY A 230 -2.75 19.21 0.04
N LYS A 231 -1.59 19.54 -0.55
CA LYS A 231 -1.45 20.05 -1.93
C LYS A 231 -1.15 18.96 -2.97
N ASN A 232 -1.06 17.69 -2.55
CA ASN A 232 -0.65 16.59 -3.43
C ASN A 232 -1.78 15.58 -3.62
N ALA A 233 -1.77 14.92 -4.78
CA ALA A 233 -2.54 13.72 -5.05
C ALA A 233 -1.66 12.49 -4.88
N HIS A 234 -2.21 11.43 -4.32
CA HIS A 234 -1.54 10.17 -4.01
C HIS A 234 -2.29 9.06 -4.71
N LEU A 235 -1.65 8.40 -5.69
CA LEU A 235 -2.22 7.30 -6.44
C LEU A 235 -1.55 6.00 -6.02
N LEU A 236 -2.28 5.19 -5.26
CA LEU A 236 -1.91 3.84 -4.89
C LEU A 236 -2.45 2.86 -5.94
N TYR A 237 -1.62 1.94 -6.42
CA TYR A 237 -2.03 0.98 -7.44
C TYR A 237 -1.28 -0.34 -7.34
N SER A 238 -1.93 -1.40 -7.80
CA SER A 238 -1.28 -2.70 -7.96
C SER A 238 -0.47 -2.70 -9.24
N PHE A 239 0.79 -3.15 -9.18
CA PHE A 239 1.56 -3.43 -10.39
C PHE A 239 1.78 -4.93 -10.51
N SER A 240 1.63 -5.44 -11.73
CA SER A 240 1.94 -6.82 -12.04
C SER A 240 3.37 -6.88 -12.57
N PRO A 241 4.20 -7.83 -12.12
CA PRO A 241 5.43 -8.12 -12.84
C PRO A 241 5.06 -8.51 -14.28
N PRO A 242 5.86 -8.14 -15.28
CA PRO A 242 5.62 -8.59 -16.64
C PRO A 242 5.51 -10.11 -16.63
N THR A 243 4.42 -10.65 -17.17
CA THR A 243 4.31 -12.09 -17.41
C THR A 243 5.53 -12.47 -18.21
N ALA A 244 6.30 -13.45 -17.72
CA ALA A 244 7.36 -14.04 -18.50
C ALA A 244 6.70 -14.47 -19.81
N SER A 245 6.97 -13.73 -20.89
CA SER A 245 6.51 -14.11 -22.21
C SER A 245 6.95 -15.55 -22.39
N THR A 246 6.03 -16.41 -22.79
CA THR A 246 6.30 -17.74 -23.34
C THR A 246 7.32 -17.62 -24.46
N LYS A 247 8.59 -17.58 -24.07
CA LYS A 247 9.78 -17.62 -24.90
C LYS A 247 10.67 -18.68 -24.29
N ASN A 248 10.29 -19.92 -24.58
CA ASN A 248 11.16 -21.01 -25.02
C ASN A 248 10.29 -22.28 -25.11
N ALA A 249 9.36 -22.26 -26.06
CA ALA A 249 8.95 -23.47 -26.74
C ALA A 249 9.65 -23.43 -28.10
N LEU A 250 10.87 -23.95 -28.15
CA LEU A 250 11.58 -24.47 -29.33
C LEU A 250 12.70 -25.38 -28.82
#